data_AF-A0AAJ2VP86-F1
#
_entry.id   AF-A0AAJ2VP86-F1
#
_cell.length_a   1.000
_cell.length_b   1.000
_cell.length_c   1.000
_cell.angle_alpha   90.00
_cell.angle_beta   90.00
_cell.angle_gamma   90.00
#
_symmetry.space_group_name_H-M   'P 1'
#
loop_
_entity.id
_entity.type
_entity.pdbx_description
1 polymer ?
#
loop_
_entity_poly.entity_id
_entity_poly.type
_entity_poly.pdbx_seq_one_letter_code
_entity_poly.pdbx_strand_id
1 'polypeptide(L)'
;MFGWLKPKPKHPKALFFKSNDAAFEYASKYMLRPLLKDATIFGQVLAKVSPQFGGLLKQQPKWRVRLATEHGVIQTDHCGSIADQLASDVDLKSSPIVEGDLVAVQVGSYDPKYAVDSEVQYFIIICKLKPELRTDTRVFAPDVAR
;
A
#
# COMPACT_ATOMS: atom_id res chain seq x y z
N MET A 1 47.85 -21.39 -14.24
CA MET A 1 46.41 -21.45 -14.59
C MET A 1 45.71 -20.26 -13.93
N PHE A 2 45.33 -19.23 -14.70
CA PHE A 2 44.57 -18.10 -14.16
C PHE A 2 43.08 -18.39 -14.28
N GLY A 3 42.45 -18.70 -13.15
CA GLY A 3 41.00 -18.83 -13.07
C GLY A 3 40.35 -17.46 -13.26
N TRP A 4 39.67 -17.25 -14.38
CA TRP A 4 38.83 -16.08 -14.61
C TRP A 4 37.65 -16.12 -13.64
N LEU A 5 37.74 -15.36 -12.55
CA LEU A 5 36.60 -15.04 -11.70
C LEU A 5 35.58 -14.30 -12.56
N LYS A 6 34.48 -14.97 -12.91
CA LYS A 6 33.36 -14.34 -13.62
C LYS A 6 32.90 -13.15 -12.78
N PRO A 7 32.74 -11.95 -13.38
CA PRO A 7 32.23 -10.80 -12.65
C PRO A 7 30.87 -11.16 -12.05
N LYS A 8 30.71 -10.96 -10.74
CA LYS A 8 29.42 -11.13 -10.08
C LYS A 8 28.41 -10.23 -10.80
N PRO A 9 27.23 -10.75 -11.18
CA PRO A 9 26.20 -9.95 -11.82
C PRO A 9 25.87 -8.77 -10.91
N LYS A 10 25.97 -7.54 -11.43
CA LYS A 10 25.55 -6.35 -10.70
C LYS A 10 24.03 -6.45 -10.51
N HIS A 11 23.58 -6.51 -9.26
CA HIS A 11 22.16 -6.47 -8.97
C HIS A 11 21.54 -5.20 -9.57
N PRO A 12 20.36 -5.29 -10.21
CA PRO A 12 19.69 -4.12 -10.75
C PRO A 12 19.35 -3.16 -9.61
N LYS A 13 19.62 -1.85 -9.79
CA LYS A 13 19.36 -0.79 -8.79
C LYS A 13 17.86 -0.50 -8.57
N ALA A 14 17.04 -0.89 -9.54
CA ALA A 14 15.60 -0.78 -9.45
C ALA A 14 14.91 -1.92 -10.21
N LEU A 15 13.79 -2.37 -9.70
CA LEU A 15 12.84 -3.22 -10.40
C LEU A 15 11.67 -2.35 -10.87
N PHE A 16 11.44 -2.33 -12.18
CA PHE A 16 10.31 -1.66 -12.80
C PHE A 16 9.27 -2.71 -13.17
N PHE A 17 8.03 -2.49 -12.74
CA PHE A 17 6.93 -3.39 -13.07
C PHE A 17 6.15 -2.87 -14.27
N LYS A 18 5.67 -3.79 -15.12
CA LYS A 18 4.87 -3.46 -16.30
C LYS A 18 3.50 -2.88 -15.94
N SER A 19 2.99 -3.17 -14.74
CA SER A 19 1.70 -2.71 -14.24
C SER A 19 1.71 -2.62 -12.71
N ASN A 20 0.74 -1.90 -12.18
CA ASN A 20 0.47 -1.87 -10.74
C ASN A 20 0.10 -3.26 -10.20
N ASP A 21 -0.65 -4.05 -10.95
CA ASP A 21 -0.96 -5.44 -10.58
C ASP A 21 0.30 -6.28 -10.42
N ALA A 22 1.23 -6.20 -11.38
CA ALA A 22 2.48 -6.95 -11.33
C ALA A 22 3.35 -6.52 -10.12
N ALA A 23 3.35 -5.23 -9.79
CA ALA A 23 4.03 -4.73 -8.59
C ALA A 23 3.36 -5.24 -7.31
N PHE A 24 2.03 -5.29 -7.26
CA PHE A 24 1.28 -5.81 -6.12
C PHE A 24 1.51 -7.31 -5.94
N GLU A 25 1.47 -8.11 -7.01
CA GLU A 25 1.77 -9.55 -6.98
C GLU A 25 3.19 -9.82 -6.49
N TYR A 26 4.16 -8.99 -6.89
CA TYR A 26 5.51 -9.09 -6.36
C TYR A 26 5.55 -8.78 -4.86
N ALA A 27 4.91 -7.70 -4.43
CA ALA A 27 4.87 -7.30 -3.02
C ALA A 27 4.17 -8.34 -2.14
N SER A 28 3.06 -8.92 -2.62
CA SER A 28 2.31 -9.97 -1.91
C SER A 28 3.05 -11.30 -1.80
N LYS A 29 4.12 -11.49 -2.59
CA LYS A 29 4.95 -12.70 -2.52
C LYS A 29 6.25 -12.49 -1.75
N TYR A 30 6.85 -11.30 -1.84
CA TYR A 30 8.23 -11.07 -1.38
C TYR A 30 8.38 -9.92 -0.38
N MET A 31 7.33 -9.13 -0.12
CA MET A 31 7.34 -7.98 0.79
C MET A 31 6.21 -8.01 1.80
N LEU A 32 5.91 -9.20 2.33
CA LEU A 32 4.87 -9.35 3.31
C LEU A 32 5.18 -8.53 4.57
N ARG A 33 4.15 -7.84 5.06
CA ARG A 33 4.21 -7.04 6.29
C ARG A 33 3.21 -7.57 7.32
N PRO A 34 3.58 -7.57 8.61
CA PRO A 34 2.67 -7.99 9.66
C PRO A 34 1.59 -6.91 9.88
N LEU A 35 0.41 -7.34 10.31
CA LEU A 35 -0.71 -6.44 10.67
C LEU A 35 -0.54 -5.90 12.09
N LEU A 36 0.54 -5.15 12.30
CA LEU A 36 0.83 -4.51 13.58
C LEU A 36 0.39 -3.05 13.56
N LYS A 37 0.12 -2.52 14.75
CA LYS A 37 -0.12 -1.10 14.95
C LYS A 37 1.01 -0.27 14.33
N ASP A 38 0.64 0.80 13.64
CA ASP A 38 1.51 1.73 12.93
C ASP A 38 2.32 1.12 11.78
N ALA A 39 2.11 -0.16 11.46
CA ALA A 39 2.77 -0.82 10.33
C ALA A 39 2.28 -0.22 9.01
N THR A 40 3.22 -0.01 8.08
CA THR A 40 2.93 0.39 6.71
C THR A 40 2.91 -0.84 5.81
N ILE A 41 1.79 -1.05 5.14
CA ILE A 41 1.47 -2.21 4.31
C ILE A 41 1.25 -1.76 2.88
N PHE A 42 1.70 -2.57 1.93
CA PHE A 42 1.44 -2.34 0.51
C PHE A 42 0.00 -2.70 0.18
N GLY A 43 -0.68 -1.78 -0.51
CA GLY A 43 -2.04 -1.96 -0.95
C GLY A 43 -2.24 -1.63 -2.41
N GLN A 44 -3.34 -2.12 -2.96
CA GLN A 44 -3.86 -1.68 -4.25
C GLN A 44 -5.34 -1.38 -4.16
N VAL A 45 -5.72 -0.24 -4.73
CA VAL A 45 -7.09 0.24 -4.74
C VAL A 45 -7.92 -0.59 -5.71
N LEU A 46 -9.00 -1.18 -5.22
CA LEU A 46 -9.94 -1.99 -5.98
C LEU A 46 -11.17 -1.20 -6.41
N ALA A 47 -11.64 -0.28 -5.57
CA ALA A 47 -12.83 0.51 -5.86
C ALA A 47 -12.93 1.70 -4.91
N LYS A 48 -13.65 2.73 -5.35
CA LYS A 48 -14.18 3.76 -4.45
C LYS A 48 -15.43 3.22 -3.77
N VAL A 49 -15.48 3.27 -2.45
CA VAL A 49 -16.65 2.90 -1.66
C VAL A 49 -17.47 4.16 -1.44
N SER A 50 -18.63 4.22 -2.10
CA SER A 50 -19.61 5.26 -1.85
C SER A 50 -20.21 5.07 -0.45
N PRO A 51 -20.29 6.13 0.37
CA PRO A 51 -21.00 6.06 1.63
C PRO A 51 -22.47 5.68 1.39
N GLN A 52 -22.95 4.62 2.04
CA GLN A 52 -24.37 4.27 2.01
C GLN A 52 -25.16 5.32 2.81
N PHE A 53 -25.95 6.11 2.07
CA PHE A 53 -27.07 6.98 2.45
C PHE A 53 -27.25 7.39 3.93
N GLY A 54 -27.25 8.71 4.17
CA GLY A 54 -27.99 9.31 5.29
C GLY A 54 -27.34 10.53 5.93
N GLY A 55 -27.47 11.72 5.33
CA GLY A 55 -27.26 12.99 6.02
C GLY A 55 -26.46 14.04 5.25
N LEU A 56 -26.80 15.31 5.50
CA LEU A 56 -26.22 16.54 4.93
C LEU A 56 -24.70 16.74 5.13
N LEU A 57 -23.98 15.75 5.66
CA LEU A 57 -22.54 15.82 5.90
C LEU A 57 -21.82 15.20 4.69
N LYS A 58 -20.91 15.96 4.08
CA LYS A 58 -19.94 15.45 3.09
C LYS A 58 -19.23 14.24 3.71
N GLN A 59 -19.71 13.03 3.40
CA GLN A 59 -19.05 11.82 3.84
C GLN A 59 -17.81 11.60 2.98
N GLN A 60 -16.69 11.38 3.64
CA GLN A 60 -15.40 11.23 2.98
C GLN A 60 -15.39 9.99 2.08
N PRO A 61 -14.69 10.03 0.94
CA PRO A 61 -14.52 8.86 0.10
C PRO A 61 -13.72 7.81 0.86
N LYS A 62 -14.32 6.64 1.04
CA LYS A 62 -13.60 5.44 1.48
C LYS A 62 -13.16 4.65 0.27
N TRP A 63 -12.08 3.89 0.42
CA TRP A 63 -11.51 3.07 -0.62
C TRP A 63 -11.55 1.61 -0.21
N ARG A 64 -11.89 0.76 -1.17
CA ARG A 64 -11.68 -0.68 -1.07
C ARG A 64 -10.27 -0.97 -1.54
N VAL A 65 -9.48 -1.60 -0.70
CA VAL A 65 -8.07 -1.86 -0.93
C VAL A 65 -7.77 -3.32 -0.61
N ARG A 66 -7.02 -3.98 -1.49
CA ARG A 66 -6.35 -5.25 -1.16
C ARG A 66 -4.98 -4.97 -0.59
N LEU A 67 -4.61 -5.64 0.50
CA LEU A 67 -3.37 -5.44 1.26
C LEU A 67 -2.52 -6.70 1.22
N ALA A 68 -1.21 -6.54 1.02
CA ALA A 68 -0.22 -7.60 1.04
C ALA A 68 0.33 -7.83 2.47
N THR A 69 -0.20 -8.83 3.18
CA THR A 69 0.12 -9.11 4.59
C THR A 69 0.79 -10.46 4.78
N GLU A 70 1.40 -10.70 5.94
CA GLU A 70 1.97 -12.02 6.28
C GLU A 70 0.96 -13.18 6.24
N HIS A 71 -0.33 -12.88 6.39
CA HIS A 71 -1.43 -13.84 6.25
C HIS A 71 -1.93 -13.99 4.81
N GLY A 72 -1.24 -13.37 3.85
CA GLY A 72 -1.64 -13.31 2.44
C GLY A 72 -2.34 -12.00 2.09
N VAL A 73 -3.18 -12.06 1.05
CA VAL A 73 -3.91 -10.88 0.55
C VAL A 73 -5.22 -10.74 1.30
N ILE A 74 -5.37 -9.65 2.06
CA ILE A 74 -6.63 -9.30 2.71
C ILE A 74 -7.31 -8.14 1.98
N GLN A 75 -8.63 -8.01 2.10
CA GLN A 75 -9.38 -6.89 1.53
C GLN A 75 -10.05 -6.10 2.65
N THR A 76 -9.96 -4.78 2.59
CA THR A 76 -10.66 -3.85 3.49
C THR A 76 -11.39 -2.78 2.68
N ASP A 77 -12.53 -2.34 3.15
CA ASP A 77 -13.38 -1.30 2.55
C ASP A 77 -13.42 -0.02 3.40
N HIS A 78 -12.55 0.06 4.42
CA HIS A 78 -12.47 1.17 5.36
C HIS A 78 -11.15 1.96 5.26
N CYS A 79 -10.59 2.06 4.05
CA CYS A 79 -9.39 2.88 3.83
C CYS A 79 -9.75 4.34 3.55
N GLY A 80 -9.36 5.26 4.44
CA GLY A 80 -9.41 6.70 4.21
C GLY A 80 -8.09 7.24 3.62
N SER A 81 -8.12 8.35 2.89
CA SER A 81 -6.92 9.00 2.33
C SER A 81 -6.71 10.38 2.96
N ILE A 82 -5.61 10.57 3.70
CA ILE A 82 -5.28 11.87 4.29
C ILE A 82 -5.00 12.90 3.17
N ALA A 83 -4.34 12.47 2.10
CA ALA A 83 -4.00 13.35 0.99
C ALA A 83 -5.26 13.87 0.26
N ASP A 84 -6.26 13.01 0.05
CA ASP A 84 -7.53 13.43 -0.55
C ASP A 84 -8.32 14.33 0.41
N GLN A 85 -8.24 14.07 1.72
CA GLN A 85 -8.86 14.91 2.74
C GLN A 85 -8.26 16.32 2.74
N LEU A 86 -6.93 16.42 2.85
CA LEU A 86 -6.23 17.70 2.80
C LEU A 86 -6.49 18.43 1.48
N ALA A 87 -6.44 17.73 0.35
CA ALA A 87 -6.73 18.33 -0.95
C ALA A 87 -8.14 18.92 -1.04
N SER A 88 -9.14 18.22 -0.47
CA SER A 88 -10.52 18.71 -0.41
C SER A 88 -10.70 19.90 0.55
N ASP A 89 -9.94 19.94 1.65
CA ASP A 89 -10.06 20.98 2.67
C ASP A 89 -9.42 22.30 2.25
N VAL A 90 -8.33 22.25 1.48
CA VAL A 90 -7.56 23.44 1.05
C VAL A 90 -7.59 23.72 -0.46
N ASP A 91 -8.49 23.08 -1.21
CA ASP A 91 -8.63 23.19 -2.68
C ASP A 91 -7.30 23.03 -3.44
N LEU A 92 -6.47 22.09 -2.97
CA LEU A 92 -5.19 21.78 -3.60
C LEU A 92 -5.39 20.76 -4.72
N LYS A 93 -4.70 20.99 -5.85
CA LYS A 93 -4.57 19.96 -6.91
C LYS A 93 -3.67 18.83 -6.41
N SER A 94 -4.25 17.79 -5.81
CA SER A 94 -3.56 16.51 -5.59
C SER A 94 -3.76 15.59 -6.80
N SER A 95 -2.89 14.59 -6.93
CA SER A 95 -3.14 13.49 -7.86
C SER A 95 -4.17 12.58 -7.20
N PRO A 96 -5.42 12.52 -7.69
CA PRO A 96 -6.47 11.78 -7.01
C PRO A 96 -6.14 10.29 -7.04
N ILE A 97 -6.49 9.61 -5.96
CA ILE A 97 -6.49 8.15 -5.92
C ILE A 97 -7.56 7.63 -6.88
N VAL A 98 -7.21 6.65 -7.71
CA VAL A 98 -8.13 5.97 -8.63
C VAL A 98 -8.02 4.46 -8.47
N GLU A 99 -9.01 3.75 -9.02
CA GLU A 99 -9.00 2.29 -9.09
C GLU A 99 -7.74 1.79 -9.82
N GLY A 100 -7.13 0.73 -9.28
CA GLY A 100 -5.89 0.14 -9.79
C GLY A 100 -4.60 0.78 -9.25
N ASP A 101 -4.67 1.89 -8.51
CA ASP A 101 -3.49 2.53 -7.94
C ASP A 101 -2.82 1.70 -6.84
N LEU A 102 -1.49 1.72 -6.82
CA LEU A 102 -0.70 1.24 -5.68
C LEU A 102 -0.70 2.30 -4.58
N VAL A 103 -0.83 1.86 -3.34
CA VAL A 103 -0.89 2.73 -2.17
C VAL A 103 -0.08 2.17 -1.01
N ALA A 104 0.49 3.06 -0.20
CA ALA A 104 1.00 2.72 1.12
C ALA A 104 -0.11 2.95 2.15
N VAL A 105 -0.45 1.91 2.89
CA VAL A 105 -1.53 1.92 3.88
C VAL A 105 -0.93 1.72 5.26
N GLN A 106 -1.17 2.66 6.16
CA GLN A 106 -0.82 2.49 7.56
C GLN A 106 -2.00 1.93 8.34
N VAL A 107 -1.70 0.95 9.19
CA VAL A 107 -2.65 0.41 10.16
C VAL A 107 -2.62 1.31 11.39
N GLY A 108 -3.70 2.06 11.61
CA GLY A 108 -3.91 2.80 12.85
C GLY A 108 -4.77 2.00 13.81
N SER A 109 -4.45 2.05 15.09
CA SER A 109 -5.41 1.75 16.16
C SER A 109 -5.85 3.07 16.77
N TYR A 110 -7.14 3.40 16.75
CA TYR A 110 -7.62 4.46 17.64
C TYR A 110 -7.73 3.85 19.03
N ASP A 111 -7.04 4.42 20.03
CA ASP A 111 -7.26 4.04 21.43
C ASP A 111 -8.58 4.67 21.86
N PRO A 112 -9.63 3.87 22.01
CA PRO A 112 -10.92 4.38 22.36
C PRO A 112 -10.96 4.50 23.88
N LYS A 113 -10.28 5.50 24.44
CA LYS A 113 -10.63 5.98 25.79
C LYS A 113 -12.10 6.42 25.91
N TYR A 114 -12.85 6.36 24.80
CA TYR A 114 -14.27 6.64 24.62
C TYR A 114 -15.10 5.51 23.96
N ALA A 115 -14.55 4.31 23.71
CA ALA A 115 -15.35 3.20 23.17
C ALA A 115 -14.97 1.87 23.86
N VAL A 116 -16.01 1.23 24.34
CA VAL A 116 -15.97 0.02 25.16
C VAL A 116 -15.56 -1.17 24.27
N ASP A 117 -14.49 -1.85 24.67
CA ASP A 117 -14.14 -3.25 24.37
C ASP A 117 -13.95 -3.73 22.92
N SER A 118 -13.46 -2.89 22.00
CA SER A 118 -12.80 -3.44 20.79
C SER A 118 -11.82 -2.47 20.16
N GLU A 119 -10.56 -2.88 20.00
CA GLU A 119 -9.61 -2.17 19.15
C GLU A 119 -10.10 -2.22 17.71
N VAL A 120 -10.78 -1.17 17.25
CA VAL A 120 -11.12 -1.03 15.84
C VAL A 120 -9.85 -0.61 15.10
N GLN A 121 -9.34 -1.49 14.24
CA GLN A 121 -8.24 -1.17 13.33
C GLN A 121 -8.78 -0.33 12.17
N TYR A 122 -8.20 0.85 11.96
CA TYR A 122 -8.51 1.71 10.84
C TYR A 122 -7.33 1.72 9.87
N PHE A 123 -7.62 1.76 8.57
CA PHE A 123 -6.60 1.75 7.53
C PHE A 123 -6.54 3.12 6.87
N ILE A 124 -5.34 3.68 6.78
CA ILE A 124 -5.13 5.02 6.25
C ILE A 124 -4.16 4.96 5.09
N ILE A 125 -4.59 5.41 3.92
CA ILE A 125 -3.73 5.62 2.77
C ILE A 125 -2.90 6.89 3.03
N ILE A 126 -1.59 6.70 3.16
CA ILE A 126 -0.63 7.80 3.37
C ILE A 126 -0.23 8.40 2.02
N CYS A 127 0.01 7.55 1.01
CA CYS A 127 0.43 8.01 -0.31
C CYS A 127 0.13 7.01 -1.43
N LYS A 128 0.09 7.56 -2.65
CA LYS A 128 0.11 6.80 -3.91
C LYS A 128 1.55 6.42 -4.26
N LEU A 129 1.74 5.19 -4.69
CA LEU A 129 3.03 4.62 -5.05
C LEU A 129 3.17 4.49 -6.56
N LYS A 130 4.43 4.46 -7.02
CA LYS A 130 4.77 4.11 -8.39
C LYS A 130 5.15 2.63 -8.45
N PRO A 131 4.96 1.95 -9.60
CA PRO A 131 5.42 0.58 -9.83
C PRO A 131 6.96 0.52 -10.03
N GLU A 132 7.70 1.17 -9.15
CA GLU A 132 9.16 1.22 -9.12
C GLU A 132 9.62 0.83 -7.72
N LEU A 133 10.44 -0.21 -7.63
CA LEU A 133 11.10 -0.60 -6.40
C LEU A 133 12.59 -0.33 -6.51
N ARG A 134 13.13 0.48 -5.60
CA ARG A 134 14.58 0.69 -5.48
C ARG A 134 15.20 -0.40 -4.61
N THR A 135 16.22 -1.07 -5.14
CA THR A 135 16.87 -2.23 -4.49
C THR A 135 17.97 -1.83 -3.52
N ASP A 136 18.29 -0.53 -3.45
CA ASP A 136 19.23 0.06 -2.50
C ASP A 136 18.78 -0.14 -1.04
N THR A 137 17.48 -0.28 -0.84
CA THR A 137 16.84 -0.77 0.39
C THR A 137 16.85 -2.28 0.38
N ARG A 138 17.47 -2.92 1.39
CA ARG A 138 17.59 -4.37 1.64
C ARG A 138 16.35 -5.21 1.26
N VAL A 139 16.14 -5.46 -0.03
CA VAL A 139 15.08 -6.32 -0.55
C VAL A 139 15.73 -7.60 -1.03
N PHE A 140 15.25 -8.72 -0.48
CA PHE A 140 15.59 -10.04 -0.96
C PHE A 140 15.03 -10.18 -2.38
N ALA A 141 15.89 -10.07 -3.39
CA ALA A 141 15.54 -10.45 -4.74
C ALA A 141 15.58 -11.99 -4.78
N PRO A 142 14.43 -12.70 -4.84
CA PRO A 142 14.46 -14.12 -5.17
C PRO A 142 15.13 -14.26 -6.54
N ASP A 143 16.03 -15.23 -6.68
CA ASP A 143 16.72 -15.54 -7.93
C ASP A 143 15.72 -15.60 -9.08
N VAL A 144 15.66 -14.53 -9.87
CA VAL A 144 14.99 -14.57 -11.16
C VAL A 144 15.98 -15.31 -12.06
N ALA A 145 15.69 -16.59 -12.29
CA ALA A 145 16.48 -17.44 -13.14
C ALA A 145 16.69 -16.76 -14.51
N ARG A 146 17.92 -16.88 -15.00
CA ARG A 146 18.51 -16.27 -16.18
C ARG A 146 17.66 -16.33 -17.45
#